data_AF-A0A6P5RP39-F1
#
_entry.id   AF-A0A6P5RP39-F1
#
_cell.length_a   1.000
_cell.length_b   1.000
_cell.length_c   1.000
_cell.angle_alpha   90.00
_cell.angle_beta   90.00
_cell.angle_gamma   90.00
#
_symmetry.space_group_name_H-M   'P 1'
#
loop_
_entity.id
_entity.type
_entity.pdbx_description
1 polymer ?
#
loop_
_entity_poly.entity_id
_entity_poly.type
_entity_poly.pdbx_seq_one_letter_code
_entity_poly.pdbx_strand_id
1 'polypeptide(L)'
;MVAGGIARETPHMISAAMKGSARLAYEFSDVVSTASNLLPSTSLLLQRKNKEIIKATLGFWKVLVAKSQTERLQLHLESMVESLLKLQDATKTHFKAKVKFLLEMLVRKCGLDAVKAVMPEKHMKLLTNIRK
;
A
#
# COMPACT_ATOMS: atom_id res chain seq x y z
N MET A 1 16.96 -14.74 -0.85
CA MET A 1 17.07 -13.98 -2.12
C MET A 1 15.69 -13.52 -2.63
N VAL A 2 15.01 -12.62 -1.90
CA VAL A 2 13.70 -12.04 -2.34
C VAL A 2 13.87 -10.62 -2.87
N ALA A 3 14.85 -9.87 -2.35
CA ALA A 3 15.16 -8.51 -2.79
C ALA A 3 15.63 -8.42 -4.26
N GLY A 4 16.33 -9.44 -4.78
CA GLY A 4 16.82 -9.45 -6.18
C GLY A 4 15.73 -9.58 -7.25
N GLY A 5 14.53 -10.08 -6.90
CA GLY A 5 13.41 -10.18 -7.82
C GLY A 5 12.73 -8.83 -8.12
N ILE A 6 12.93 -7.84 -7.25
CA ILE A 6 12.36 -6.49 -7.39
C ILE A 6 13.13 -5.67 -8.43
N ALA A 7 14.41 -5.98 -8.65
CA ALA A 7 15.27 -5.34 -9.65
C ALA A 7 15.19 -5.97 -11.06
N ARG A 8 14.48 -7.11 -11.22
CA ARG A 8 14.36 -7.78 -12.53
C ARG A 8 13.24 -7.18 -13.38
N GLU A 9 13.48 -7.08 -14.68
CA GLU A 9 12.64 -6.34 -15.64
C GLU A 9 11.27 -6.98 -15.92
N THR A 10 11.05 -8.26 -15.59
CA THR A 10 9.78 -8.93 -15.90
C THR A 10 8.73 -8.70 -14.81
N PRO A 11 7.54 -8.16 -15.16
CA PRO A 11 6.50 -7.82 -14.19
C PRO A 11 5.96 -9.02 -13.40
N HIS A 12 5.99 -10.22 -13.98
CA HIS A 12 5.61 -11.45 -13.28
C HIS A 12 6.54 -11.76 -12.10
N MET A 13 7.87 -11.60 -12.28
CA MET A 13 8.85 -11.84 -11.22
C MET A 13 8.71 -10.85 -10.07
N ILE A 14 8.51 -9.56 -10.39
CA ILE A 14 8.24 -8.53 -9.38
C ILE A 14 6.95 -8.88 -8.61
N SER A 15 5.88 -9.28 -9.31
CA SER A 15 4.62 -9.63 -8.65
C SER A 15 4.74 -10.87 -7.75
N ALA A 16 5.54 -11.86 -8.17
CA ALA A 16 5.79 -13.08 -7.41
C ALA A 16 6.65 -12.79 -6.17
N ALA A 17 7.71 -12.00 -6.32
CA ALA A 17 8.54 -11.53 -5.22
C ALA A 17 7.71 -10.75 -4.20
N MET A 18 6.83 -9.85 -4.65
CA MET A 18 6.00 -9.04 -3.75
C MET A 18 4.93 -9.87 -3.02
N LYS A 19 4.33 -10.87 -3.69
CA LYS A 19 3.45 -11.85 -3.05
C LYS A 19 4.20 -12.71 -2.02
N GLY A 20 5.43 -13.12 -2.34
CA GLY A 20 6.33 -13.81 -1.41
C GLY A 20 6.65 -12.96 -0.18
N SER A 21 7.02 -11.69 -0.39
CA SER A 21 7.25 -10.72 0.69
C SER A 21 6.01 -10.49 1.55
N ALA A 22 4.81 -10.49 0.96
CA ALA A 22 3.55 -10.38 1.72
C ALA A 22 3.33 -11.58 2.64
N ARG A 23 3.63 -12.79 2.16
CA ARG A 23 3.51 -14.00 2.97
C ARG A 23 4.58 -14.06 4.06
N LEU A 24 5.82 -13.68 3.73
CA LEU A 24 6.90 -13.55 4.71
C LEU A 24 6.58 -12.50 5.79
N ALA A 25 6.08 -11.31 5.40
CA ALA A 25 5.67 -10.29 6.35
C ALA A 25 4.44 -10.69 7.19
N TYR A 26 3.61 -11.61 6.68
CA TYR A 26 2.50 -12.16 7.45
C TYR A 26 2.98 -13.14 8.52
N GLU A 27 3.92 -14.01 8.16
CA GLU A 27 4.48 -15.07 9.01
C GLU A 27 5.49 -14.51 10.03
N PHE A 28 6.31 -13.54 9.62
CA PHE A 28 7.39 -12.96 10.42
C PHE A 28 7.15 -11.46 10.65
N SER A 29 6.71 -11.11 11.86
CA SER A 29 6.53 -9.72 12.31
C SER A 29 7.82 -8.90 12.26
N ASP A 30 8.98 -9.53 12.45
CA ASP A 30 10.29 -8.87 12.35
C ASP A 30 10.56 -8.36 10.92
N VAL A 31 10.15 -9.15 9.92
CA VAL A 31 10.30 -8.81 8.50
C VAL A 31 9.38 -7.65 8.12
N VAL A 32 8.29 -7.41 8.86
CA VAL A 32 7.40 -6.25 8.65
C VAL A 32 8.17 -4.93 8.81
N SER A 33 9.11 -4.86 9.75
CA SER A 33 9.96 -3.69 9.98
C SER A 33 10.86 -3.39 8.78
N THR A 34 11.50 -4.42 8.23
CA THR A 34 12.37 -4.29 7.05
C THR A 34 11.54 -4.04 5.80
N ALA A 35 10.36 -4.65 5.71
CA ALA A 35 9.38 -4.44 4.68
C ALA A 35 8.83 -3.01 4.65
N SER A 36 8.70 -2.34 5.81
CA SER A 36 8.34 -0.93 5.85
C SER A 36 9.35 -0.03 5.15
N ASN A 37 10.64 -0.36 5.22
CA ASN A 37 11.68 0.41 4.52
C ASN A 37 11.62 0.25 2.99
N LEU A 38 10.93 -0.79 2.50
CA LEU A 38 10.72 -1.03 1.07
C LEU A 38 9.49 -0.26 0.52
N LEU A 39 8.69 0.41 1.36
CA LEU A 39 7.52 1.17 0.93
C LEU A 39 7.81 2.16 -0.21
N PRO A 40 8.86 3.01 -0.13
CA PRO A 40 9.20 3.96 -1.20
C PRO A 40 9.54 3.27 -2.53
N SER A 41 10.16 2.09 -2.47
CA SER A 41 10.43 1.30 -3.67
C SER A 41 9.14 0.71 -4.25
N THR A 42 8.20 0.28 -3.40
CA THR A 42 6.91 -0.26 -3.86
C THR A 42 5.98 0.79 -4.46
N SER A 43 6.03 2.04 -4.00
CA SER A 43 5.27 3.14 -4.60
C SER A 43 5.78 3.49 -6.00
N LEU A 44 7.09 3.39 -6.24
CA LEU A 44 7.67 3.52 -7.59
C LEU A 44 7.20 2.41 -8.53
N LEU A 45 7.10 1.16 -8.04
CA LEU A 45 6.58 0.03 -8.82
C LEU A 45 5.11 0.19 -9.20
N LEU A 46 4.32 0.90 -8.37
CA LEU A 46 2.93 1.24 -8.67
C LEU A 46 2.80 2.12 -9.93
N GLN A 47 3.81 2.95 -10.24
CA GLN A 47 3.80 3.83 -11.41
C GLN A 47 3.94 3.06 -12.74
N ARG A 48 4.45 1.83 -12.74
CA ARG A 48 4.60 0.99 -13.94
C ARG A 48 3.24 0.55 -14.56
N LYS A 49 2.09 0.93 -13.97
CA LYS A 49 0.71 0.65 -14.44
C LYS A 49 0.40 -0.84 -14.73
N ASN A 50 1.17 -1.78 -14.18
CA ASN A 50 0.91 -3.21 -14.38
C ASN A 50 -0.07 -3.75 -13.32
N LYS A 51 -1.20 -4.30 -13.78
CA LYS A 51 -2.28 -4.84 -12.92
C LYS A 51 -1.79 -5.90 -11.93
N GLU A 52 -0.86 -6.76 -12.33
CA GLU A 52 -0.35 -7.84 -11.47
C GLU A 52 0.53 -7.32 -10.34
N ILE A 53 1.40 -6.36 -10.66
CA ILE A 53 2.25 -5.67 -9.69
C ILE A 53 1.36 -4.90 -8.72
N ILE A 54 0.42 -4.10 -9.22
CA ILE A 54 -0.53 -3.33 -8.41
C ILE A 54 -1.28 -4.26 -7.44
N LYS A 55 -1.82 -5.38 -7.93
CA LYS A 55 -2.55 -6.34 -7.10
C LYS A 55 -1.66 -6.96 -6.01
N ALA A 56 -0.42 -7.29 -6.34
CA ALA A 56 0.54 -7.83 -5.39
C ALA A 56 0.94 -6.80 -4.32
N THR A 57 1.23 -5.56 -4.73
CA THR A 57 1.60 -4.47 -3.81
C THR A 57 0.46 -4.09 -2.87
N LEU A 58 -0.78 -4.01 -3.36
CA LEU A 58 -1.94 -3.77 -2.49
C LEU A 58 -2.15 -4.90 -1.47
N GLY A 59 -1.90 -6.15 -1.87
CA GLY A 59 -1.93 -7.30 -0.98
C GLY A 59 -0.85 -7.23 0.10
N PHE A 60 0.37 -6.83 -0.29
CA PHE A 60 1.49 -6.60 0.62
C PHE A 60 1.18 -5.50 1.63
N TRP A 61 0.72 -4.32 1.18
CA TRP A 61 0.34 -3.24 2.07
C TRP A 61 -0.81 -3.61 3.00
N LYS A 62 -1.77 -4.44 2.57
CA LYS A 62 -2.83 -4.93 3.46
C LYS A 62 -2.25 -5.68 4.66
N VAL A 63 -1.31 -6.60 4.41
CA VAL A 63 -0.63 -7.35 5.47
C VAL A 63 0.20 -6.41 6.34
N LEU A 64 0.91 -5.47 5.71
CA LEU A 64 1.75 -4.50 6.41
C LEU A 64 0.91 -3.62 7.34
N VAL A 65 -0.19 -3.06 6.85
CA VAL A 65 -1.14 -2.28 7.65
C VAL A 65 -1.75 -3.14 8.74
N ALA A 66 -2.06 -4.42 8.50
CA ALA A 66 -2.61 -5.30 9.53
C ALA A 66 -1.61 -5.61 10.65
N LYS A 67 -0.32 -5.83 10.32
CA LYS A 67 0.71 -6.27 11.27
C LYS A 67 1.60 -5.16 11.85
N SER A 68 1.76 -4.01 11.18
CA SER A 68 2.64 -2.91 11.65
C SER A 68 2.11 -2.21 12.89
N GLN A 69 3.01 -1.60 13.67
CA GLN A 69 2.65 -0.67 14.72
C GLN A 69 2.15 0.67 14.15
N THR A 70 1.20 1.29 14.86
CA THR A 70 0.55 2.54 14.43
C THR A 70 1.55 3.69 14.25
N GLU A 71 2.53 3.84 15.14
CA GLU A 71 3.57 4.90 15.04
C GLU A 71 4.36 4.83 13.74
N ARG A 72 4.84 3.64 13.38
CA ARG A 72 5.60 3.46 12.12
C ARG A 72 4.73 3.67 10.89
N LEU A 73 3.46 3.31 10.99
CA LEU A 73 2.53 3.49 9.90
C LEU A 73 2.19 4.97 9.70
N GLN A 74 2.15 5.77 10.77
CA GLN A 74 1.98 7.22 10.69
C GLN A 74 3.13 7.91 9.95
N LEU A 75 4.39 7.49 10.18
CA LEU A 75 5.56 8.03 9.47
C LEU A 75 5.51 7.83 7.95
N HIS A 76 4.92 6.72 7.49
CA HIS A 76 4.79 6.41 6.07
C HIS A 76 3.40 6.69 5.50
N LEU A 77 2.48 7.21 6.33
CA LEU A 77 1.07 7.36 5.98
C LEU A 77 0.88 8.27 4.77
N GLU A 78 1.60 9.39 4.73
CA GLU A 78 1.56 10.35 3.63
C GLU A 78 1.94 9.71 2.30
N SER A 79 3.08 9.02 2.25
CA SER A 79 3.55 8.35 1.04
C SER A 79 2.60 7.24 0.57
N MET A 80 2.02 6.47 1.51
CA MET A 80 1.03 5.44 1.21
C MET A 80 -0.24 6.05 0.62
N VAL A 81 -0.77 7.07 1.29
CA VAL A 81 -1.97 7.79 0.89
C VAL A 81 -1.79 8.40 -0.49
N GLU A 82 -0.70 9.12 -0.74
CA GLU A 82 -0.42 9.73 -2.04
C GLU A 82 -0.33 8.68 -3.15
N SER A 83 0.33 7.56 -2.89
CA SER A 83 0.46 6.46 -3.85
C SER A 83 -0.87 5.78 -4.15
N LEU A 84 -1.74 5.62 -3.14
CA LEU A 84 -3.09 5.09 -3.31
C LEU A 84 -3.96 6.03 -4.16
N LEU A 85 -3.84 7.34 -3.95
CA LEU A 85 -4.55 8.36 -4.73
C LEU A 85 -4.10 8.34 -6.18
N LYS A 86 -2.78 8.40 -6.43
CA LYS A 86 -2.19 8.28 -7.78
C LYS A 86 -2.66 7.01 -8.49
N LEU A 87 -2.76 5.90 -7.77
CA LEU A 87 -3.28 4.64 -8.32
C LEU A 87 -4.78 4.74 -8.68
N GLN A 88 -5.57 5.39 -7.83
CA GLN A 88 -7.00 5.57 -8.05
C GLN A 88 -7.26 6.46 -9.28
N ASP A 89 -6.53 7.57 -9.44
CA ASP A 89 -6.61 8.41 -10.64
C ASP A 89 -6.17 7.66 -11.90
N ALA A 90 -5.12 6.83 -11.80
CA ALA A 90 -4.62 6.07 -12.92
C ALA A 90 -5.54 4.91 -13.34
N THR A 91 -6.41 4.41 -12.46
CA THR A 91 -7.22 3.21 -12.71
C THR A 91 -8.72 3.47 -12.53
N LYS A 92 -9.47 3.43 -13.64
CA LYS A 92 -10.87 3.88 -13.67
C LYS A 92 -11.83 3.13 -12.72
N THR A 93 -11.62 1.84 -12.44
CA THR A 93 -12.57 1.08 -11.58
C THR A 93 -12.00 -0.14 -10.87
N HIS A 94 -11.09 -0.89 -11.48
CA HIS A 94 -10.72 -2.25 -11.01
C HIS A 94 -10.07 -2.29 -9.61
N PHE A 95 -9.34 -1.26 -9.22
CA PHE A 95 -8.64 -1.21 -7.92
C PHE A 95 -9.29 -0.28 -6.91
N LYS A 96 -10.32 0.48 -7.29
CA LYS A 96 -10.96 1.48 -6.44
C LYS A 96 -11.51 0.89 -5.14
N ALA A 97 -12.14 -0.29 -5.21
CA ALA A 97 -12.64 -1.00 -4.02
C ALA A 97 -11.51 -1.46 -3.10
N LYS A 98 -10.38 -1.94 -3.66
CA LYS A 98 -9.20 -2.35 -2.87
C LYS A 98 -8.53 -1.16 -2.18
N VAL A 99 -8.42 -0.04 -2.91
CA VAL A 99 -7.88 1.22 -2.37
C VAL A 99 -8.76 1.73 -1.23
N LYS A 100 -10.09 1.76 -1.43
CA LYS A 100 -11.05 2.16 -0.39
C LYS A 100 -10.90 1.29 0.87
N PHE A 101 -10.87 -0.03 0.70
CA PHE A 101 -10.69 -0.98 1.79
C PHE A 101 -9.37 -0.78 2.54
N LEU A 102 -8.27 -0.47 1.83
CA LEU A 102 -6.98 -0.19 2.47
C LEU A 102 -7.02 1.11 3.27
N LEU A 103 -7.67 2.15 2.71
CA LEU A 103 -7.85 3.44 3.36
C LEU A 103 -8.71 3.31 4.62
N GLU A 104 -9.77 2.51 4.58
CA GLU A 104 -10.58 2.15 5.75
C GLU A 104 -9.75 1.49 6.85
N MET A 105 -8.87 0.56 6.48
CA MET A 105 -8.00 -0.11 7.43
C MET A 105 -6.98 0.86 8.06
N LEU A 106 -6.45 1.79 7.27
CA LEU A 106 -5.58 2.87 7.75
C LEU A 106 -6.30 3.81 8.70
N VAL A 107 -7.51 4.27 8.35
CA VAL A 107 -8.33 5.13 9.22
C VAL A 107 -8.66 4.43 10.53
N ARG A 108 -9.00 3.13 10.49
CA ARG A 108 -9.32 2.36 11.68
C ARG A 108 -8.10 2.13 12.59
N LYS A 109 -6.88 2.17 12.04
CA LYS A 109 -5.64 1.86 12.76
C LYS A 109 -4.85 3.09 13.20
N CYS A 110 -4.72 4.10 12.35
CA CYS A 110 -4.02 5.37 12.61
C CYS A 110 -4.95 6.48 13.11
N GLY A 111 -6.27 6.27 13.03
CA GLY A 111 -7.25 7.31 13.30
C GLY A 111 -7.58 8.15 12.07
N LEU A 112 -8.82 8.64 12.02
CA LEU A 112 -9.32 9.42 10.89
C LEU A 112 -8.61 10.78 10.76
N ASP A 113 -8.20 11.37 11.88
CA ASP A 113 -7.57 12.67 11.93
C ASP A 113 -6.18 12.66 11.28
N ALA A 114 -5.36 11.65 11.62
CA ALA A 114 -4.04 11.46 11.01
C ALA A 114 -4.13 11.22 9.49
N VAL A 115 -5.11 10.42 9.04
CA VAL A 115 -5.32 10.19 7.60
C VAL A 115 -5.82 11.44 6.88
N LYS A 116 -6.66 12.25 7.52
CA LYS A 116 -7.10 13.54 6.98
C LYS A 116 -5.96 14.53 6.85
N ALA A 117 -5.06 14.58 7.83
CA ALA A 117 -3.93 15.51 7.83
C ALA A 117 -2.98 15.31 6.63
N VAL A 118 -2.81 14.06 6.18
CA VAL A 118 -1.94 13.73 5.04
C VAL A 118 -2.70 13.58 3.71
N MET A 119 -4.02 13.74 3.71
CA MET A 119 -4.86 13.64 2.51
C MET A 119 -5.03 15.03 1.87
N PRO A 120 -4.63 15.24 0.61
CA PRO A 120 -4.91 16.49 -0.08
C PRO A 120 -6.43 16.70 -0.25
N GLU A 121 -6.88 17.95 -0.10
CA GLU A 121 -8.30 18.34 -0.08
C GLU A 121 -9.11 17.81 -1.29
N LYS A 122 -8.45 17.70 -2.45
CA LYS A 122 -9.00 17.13 -3.69
C LYS A 122 -9.61 15.74 -3.52
N HIS A 123 -9.08 14.93 -2.59
CA HIS A 123 -9.51 13.55 -2.37
C HIS A 123 -10.29 13.34 -1.07
N MET A 124 -10.57 14.40 -0.30
CA MET A 124 -11.41 14.32 0.91
C MET A 124 -12.81 13.75 0.62
N LYS A 125 -13.31 13.88 -0.62
CA LYS A 125 -14.58 13.27 -1.08
C LYS A 125 -14.58 11.73 -0.98
N LEU A 126 -13.42 11.08 -0.97
CA LEU A 126 -13.31 9.63 -0.80
C LEU A 126 -13.55 9.21 0.65
N LEU A 127 -13.11 10.01 1.61
CA LEU A 127 -13.31 9.76 3.05
C LEU A 127 -14.78 9.90 3.43
N THR A 128 -15.51 10.86 2.85
CA THR A 128 -16.96 10.97 3.04
C THR A 128 -17.72 9.76 2.49
N ASN A 129 -17.21 9.08 1.46
CA ASN A 129 -17.79 7.85 0.94
C ASN A 129 -17.48 6.61 1.79
N ILE A 130 -16.42 6.68 2.61
CA ILE A 130 -16.06 5.64 3.59
C ILE A 130 -16.91 5.74 4.86
N ARG A 131 -17.42 6.94 5.18
CA ARG A 131 -18.18 7.23 6.41
C ARG A 131 -19.67 6.84 6.36
N LYS A 132 -20.12 6.14 5.31
CA LYS A 132 -21.52 5.72 5.11
C LYS A 132 -21.60 4.20 5.07
#